data_AF-A0AAD7MY86-F1
#
_entry.id   AF-A0AAD7MY86-F1
#
_cell.length_a   1.000
_cell.length_b   1.000
_cell.length_c   1.000
_cell.angle_alpha   90.00
_cell.angle_beta   90.00
_cell.angle_gamma   90.00
#
_symmetry.space_group_name_H-M   'P 1'
#
loop_
_entity.id
_entity.type
_entity.pdbx_description
1 polymer ?
#
loop_
_entity_poly.entity_id
_entity_poly.type
_entity_poly.pdbx_seq_one_letter_code
_entity_poly.pdbx_strand_id
1 'polypeptide(L)'
;MIDIPLILSFFLRPVHDFKSLVSSDDHKRLLDFVYIESTEALAEFSAFVKRPGVKKITDWWAHKEINAWIIPCLVKSQSLIPADVWDSTPSTTNTNEAQHHWTKTLTGTKLTLVEAIEKYVTSDNLPAFTGALTNTHNEVAHRMARNSQRQSKIAEKARQSQEQTAERKQLETELAEEVEARRQSSVRTKEISARLKLVKNSAKKLPATLVASSSGRVKTMTREFFEFL
;
A
#
# COMPACT_ATOMS: atom_id res chain seq x y z
N MET A 1 23.63 -8.73 -23.16
CA MET A 1 23.10 -7.68 -22.25
C MET A 1 23.06 -6.42 -23.09
N ILE A 2 21.90 -5.78 -23.23
CA ILE A 2 21.77 -4.59 -24.09
C ILE A 2 22.09 -3.38 -23.21
N ASP A 3 23.32 -2.89 -23.28
CA ASP A 3 23.76 -1.71 -22.53
C ASP A 3 23.30 -0.46 -23.28
N ILE A 4 22.06 -0.03 -23.00
CA ILE A 4 21.49 1.19 -23.57
C ILE A 4 21.94 2.37 -22.70
N PRO A 5 22.70 3.33 -23.25
CA PRO A 5 22.98 4.57 -22.53
C PRO A 5 21.65 5.30 -22.29
N LEU A 6 21.27 5.40 -21.02
CA LEU A 6 20.04 6.07 -20.61
C LEU A 6 20.24 7.59 -20.68
N ILE A 7 19.23 8.28 -21.20
CA ILE A 7 19.31 9.72 -21.41
C ILE A 7 19.35 10.44 -20.06
N LEU A 8 20.47 11.10 -19.78
CA LEU A 8 20.80 11.77 -18.50
C LEU A 8 19.70 12.71 -18.00
N SER A 9 18.98 13.37 -18.92
CA SER A 9 17.88 14.29 -18.60
C SER A 9 16.74 13.65 -17.79
N PHE A 10 16.42 12.36 -18.00
CA PHE A 10 15.38 11.67 -17.22
C PHE A 10 15.79 11.51 -15.76
N PHE A 11 17.08 11.39 -15.49
CA PHE A 11 17.62 11.20 -14.15
C PHE A 11 17.94 12.50 -13.43
N LEU A 12 18.29 13.55 -14.17
CA LEU A 12 18.51 14.89 -13.63
C LEU A 12 17.20 15.65 -13.40
N ARG A 13 16.11 15.31 -14.09
CA ARG A 13 14.81 15.97 -13.92
C ARG A 13 14.27 15.92 -12.48
N PRO A 14 14.28 14.78 -11.77
CA PRO A 14 13.91 14.74 -10.34
C PRO A 14 14.82 15.58 -9.43
N VAL A 15 16.08 15.83 -9.83
CA VAL A 15 17.03 16.63 -9.04
C VAL A 15 16.63 18.10 -9.01
N HIS A 16 15.98 18.60 -10.07
CA HIS A 16 15.44 19.97 -10.08
C HIS A 16 14.39 20.21 -8.99
N ASP A 17 13.64 19.18 -8.59
CA ASP A 17 12.69 19.27 -7.48
C ASP A 17 13.37 19.41 -6.11
N PHE A 18 14.69 19.26 -6.04
CA PHE A 18 15.47 19.41 -4.80
C PHE A 18 15.99 20.83 -4.60
N LYS A 19 15.85 21.72 -5.59
CA LYS A 19 16.36 23.10 -5.53
C LYS A 19 15.84 23.89 -4.31
N SER A 20 14.63 23.61 -3.83
CA SER A 20 14.05 24.25 -2.64
C SER A 20 14.42 23.56 -1.32
N LEU A 21 15.02 22.36 -1.38
CA LEU A 21 15.30 21.52 -0.21
C LEU A 21 16.75 21.58 0.25
N VAL A 22 17.65 22.09 -0.59
CA VAL A 22 19.10 22.17 -0.30
C VAL A 22 19.65 23.53 -0.70
N SER A 23 20.87 23.83 -0.25
CA SER A 23 21.59 25.03 -0.68
C SER A 23 21.87 25.01 -2.18
N SER A 24 22.11 26.18 -2.79
CA SER A 24 22.44 26.27 -4.22
C SER A 24 23.70 25.47 -4.57
N ASP A 25 24.68 25.44 -3.66
CA ASP A 25 25.94 24.70 -3.86
C ASP A 25 25.72 23.20 -3.77
N ASP A 26 24.93 22.74 -2.80
CA ASP A 26 24.56 21.33 -2.69
C ASP A 26 23.72 20.87 -3.89
N HIS A 27 22.79 21.71 -4.36
CA HIS A 27 22.01 21.42 -5.57
C HIS A 27 22.90 21.28 -6.80
N LYS A 28 23.91 22.16 -6.96
CA LYS A 28 24.89 22.04 -8.04
C LYS A 28 25.68 20.73 -7.92
N ARG A 29 26.15 20.40 -6.72
CA ARG A 29 26.84 19.13 -6.47
C ARG A 29 25.97 17.90 -6.77
N LEU A 30 24.66 17.97 -6.51
CA LEU A 30 23.69 16.94 -6.89
C LEU A 30 23.47 16.81 -8.41
N LEU A 31 23.72 17.85 -9.20
CA LEU A 31 23.69 17.78 -10.66
C LEU A 31 25.01 17.24 -11.23
N ASP A 32 26.13 17.56 -10.58
CA ASP A 32 27.47 17.23 -11.05
C ASP A 32 27.86 15.75 -10.83
N PHE A 33 27.04 14.94 -10.15
CA PHE A 33 27.35 13.54 -9.85
C PHE A 33 27.56 12.65 -11.09
N VAL A 34 27.00 13.06 -12.23
CA VAL A 34 27.15 12.37 -13.53
C VAL A 34 28.61 12.38 -14.00
N TYR A 35 29.37 13.40 -13.61
CA TYR A 35 30.76 13.62 -14.01
C TYR A 35 31.76 13.02 -13.02
N ILE A 36 31.33 12.14 -12.12
CA ILE A 36 32.22 11.43 -11.21
C ILE A 36 33.11 10.47 -12.00
N GLU A 37 34.43 10.61 -11.86
CA GLU A 37 35.42 9.83 -12.61
C GLU A 37 35.95 8.60 -11.86
N SER A 38 35.69 8.49 -10.55
CA SER A 38 36.22 7.40 -9.72
C SER A 38 35.17 6.80 -8.77
N THR A 39 35.37 5.54 -8.43
CA THR A 39 34.52 4.82 -7.46
C THR A 39 34.65 5.41 -6.05
N GLU A 40 35.82 5.95 -5.72
CA GLU A 40 36.07 6.64 -4.44
C GLU A 40 35.24 7.94 -4.35
N ALA A 41 35.27 8.76 -5.40
CA ALA A 41 34.46 9.97 -5.46
C ALA A 41 32.95 9.67 -5.47
N LEU A 42 32.54 8.53 -6.01
CA LEU A 42 31.15 8.05 -5.92
C LEU A 42 30.76 7.71 -4.47
N ALA A 43 31.65 7.05 -3.71
CA ALA A 43 31.41 6.75 -2.30
C ALA A 43 31.35 8.04 -1.46
N GLU A 44 32.20 9.02 -1.74
CA GLU A 44 32.14 10.35 -1.13
C GLU A 44 30.82 11.06 -1.45
N PHE A 45 30.34 10.94 -2.69
CA PHE A 45 29.04 11.48 -3.08
C PHE A 45 27.89 10.78 -2.34
N SER A 46 27.93 9.45 -2.21
CA SER A 46 26.95 8.71 -1.39
C SER A 46 26.91 9.20 0.06
N ALA A 47 28.08 9.44 0.67
CA ALA A 47 28.17 9.98 2.02
C ALA A 47 27.63 11.42 2.08
N PHE A 48 27.95 12.25 1.08
CA PHE A 48 27.44 13.60 0.93
C PHE A 48 25.91 13.63 0.87
N VAL A 49 25.26 12.75 0.09
CA VAL A 49 23.79 12.71 -0.04
C VAL A 49 23.10 12.28 1.26
N LYS A 50 23.75 11.46 2.09
CA LYS A 50 23.21 10.97 3.36
C LYS A 50 23.34 12.00 4.50
N ARG A 51 24.26 12.95 4.40
CA ARG A 51 24.57 13.96 5.44
C ARG A 51 23.43 14.95 5.77
N PRO A 52 22.69 15.55 4.80
CA PRO A 52 21.67 16.55 5.08
C PRO A 52 20.41 15.98 5.78
N GLY A 53 20.24 14.64 5.77
CA GLY A 53 19.07 13.99 6.36
C GLY A 53 17.75 14.26 5.64
N VAL A 54 17.77 14.84 4.43
CA VAL A 54 16.57 15.12 3.64
C VAL A 54 16.06 13.82 3.04
N LYS A 55 15.01 13.25 3.66
CA LYS A 55 14.44 11.94 3.28
C LYS A 55 14.21 11.78 1.77
N LYS A 56 13.68 12.81 1.10
CA LYS A 56 13.40 12.76 -0.34
C LYS A 56 14.66 12.49 -1.18
N ILE A 57 15.79 13.10 -0.81
CA ILE A 57 17.06 12.97 -1.54
C ILE A 57 17.75 11.67 -1.15
N THR A 58 17.71 11.31 0.14
CA THR A 58 18.24 10.04 0.63
C THR A 58 17.52 8.84 0.02
N ASP A 59 16.19 8.84 -0.04
CA ASP A 59 15.40 7.79 -0.69
C ASP A 59 15.70 7.73 -2.21
N TRP A 60 15.80 8.89 -2.87
CA TRP A 60 16.12 8.97 -4.30
C TRP A 60 17.46 8.30 -4.61
N TRP A 61 18.46 8.52 -3.76
CA TRP A 61 19.79 7.94 -3.90
C TRP A 61 19.84 6.47 -3.49
N ALA A 62 19.19 6.10 -2.38
CA ALA A 62 19.06 4.71 -1.95
C ALA A 62 18.43 3.84 -3.04
N HIS A 63 17.43 4.36 -3.77
CA HIS A 63 16.87 3.66 -4.93
C HIS A 63 17.92 3.40 -6.02
N LYS A 64 18.88 4.30 -6.24
CA LYS A 64 19.98 4.09 -7.21
C LYS A 64 20.97 3.05 -6.70
N GLU A 65 21.30 3.08 -5.41
CA GLU A 65 22.19 2.09 -4.78
C GLU A 65 21.58 0.68 -4.80
N ILE A 66 20.28 0.53 -4.52
CA ILE A 66 19.58 -0.77 -4.54
C ILE A 66 19.55 -1.36 -5.95
N ASN A 67 19.33 -0.51 -6.95
CA ASN A 67 19.27 -0.92 -8.34
C ASN A 67 20.66 -0.78 -8.98
N ALA A 68 21.53 -1.75 -8.74
CA ALA A 68 22.95 -1.72 -9.15
C ALA A 68 23.18 -1.42 -10.64
N TRP A 69 22.21 -1.69 -11.52
CA TRP A 69 22.30 -1.39 -12.95
C TRP A 69 22.16 0.10 -13.26
N ILE A 70 21.57 0.91 -12.38
CA ILE A 70 21.30 2.32 -12.66
C ILE A 70 22.58 3.16 -12.66
N ILE A 71 23.45 2.96 -11.67
CA ILE A 71 24.66 3.78 -11.51
C ILE A 71 25.60 3.67 -12.72
N PRO A 72 25.91 2.47 -13.25
CA PRO A 72 26.65 2.30 -14.51
C PRO A 72 26.00 3.00 -15.71
N CYS A 73 24.68 3.13 -15.73
CA CYS A 73 23.96 3.86 -16.79
C CYS A 73 24.01 5.39 -16.64
N LEU A 74 24.50 5.92 -15.52
CA LEU A 74 24.55 7.36 -15.25
C LEU A 74 25.97 7.89 -15.15
N VAL A 75 26.88 7.12 -14.53
CA VAL A 75 28.24 7.55 -14.24
C VAL A 75 29.17 6.86 -15.23
N LYS A 76 29.81 7.65 -16.10
CA LYS A 76 30.70 7.16 -17.16
C LYS A 76 31.77 6.21 -16.62
N SER A 77 32.34 6.51 -15.46
CA SER A 77 33.39 5.69 -14.83
C SER A 77 32.93 4.31 -14.37
N GLN A 78 31.62 4.12 -14.17
CA GLN A 78 31.03 2.86 -13.72
C GLN A 78 30.42 2.06 -14.88
N SER A 79 30.35 2.67 -16.07
CA SER A 79 29.81 2.06 -17.27
C SER A 79 30.79 1.06 -17.88
N LEU A 80 30.26 -0.04 -18.43
CA LEU A 80 31.04 -0.94 -19.29
C LEU A 80 31.07 -0.47 -20.75
N ILE A 81 30.31 0.59 -21.08
CA ILE A 81 30.27 1.16 -22.42
C ILE A 81 31.59 1.88 -22.69
N PRO A 82 32.25 1.62 -23.85
CA PRO A 82 33.44 2.34 -24.26
C PRO A 82 33.24 3.86 -24.27
N ALA A 83 34.26 4.61 -23.87
CA ALA A 83 34.16 6.07 -23.69
C ALA A 83 33.77 6.80 -24.99
N ASP A 84 34.26 6.34 -26.13
CA ASP A 84 33.93 6.85 -27.47
C ASP A 84 32.44 6.65 -27.81
N VAL A 85 31.88 5.49 -27.49
CA VAL A 85 30.45 5.19 -27.68
C VAL A 85 29.60 6.02 -26.73
N TRP A 86 30.04 6.16 -25.47
CA TRP A 86 29.36 6.99 -24.49
C TRP A 86 29.27 8.46 -24.93
N ASP A 87 30.38 9.04 -25.36
CA ASP A 87 30.46 10.43 -25.80
C ASP A 87 29.72 10.68 -27.13
N SER A 88 29.58 9.64 -27.96
CA SER A 88 28.76 9.69 -29.19
C SER A 88 27.26 9.70 -28.92
N THR A 89 26.84 9.37 -27.69
CA THR A 89 25.41 9.31 -27.35
C THR A 89 24.82 10.71 -27.33
N PRO A 90 23.79 11.01 -28.15
CA PRO A 90 23.20 12.33 -28.17
C PRO A 90 22.57 12.66 -26.81
N SER A 91 22.82 13.87 -26.30
CA SER A 91 22.23 14.36 -25.05
C SER A 91 20.71 14.63 -25.13
N THR A 92 20.10 14.39 -26.28
CA THR A 92 18.71 14.75 -26.59
C THR A 92 17.74 13.68 -26.14
N THR A 93 16.60 14.06 -25.53
CA THR A 93 15.51 13.13 -25.19
C THR A 93 14.67 12.68 -26.38
N ASN A 94 14.82 13.35 -27.52
CA ASN A 94 13.94 13.22 -28.67
C ASN A 94 13.80 11.76 -29.13
N THR A 95 14.87 10.97 -29.10
CA THR A 95 14.80 9.57 -29.54
C THR A 95 13.96 8.69 -28.62
N ASN A 96 14.12 8.79 -27.29
CA ASN A 96 13.28 8.02 -26.36
C ASN A 96 11.84 8.55 -26.31
N GLU A 97 11.64 9.87 -26.35
CA GLU A 97 10.30 10.44 -26.41
C GLU A 97 9.58 10.05 -27.70
N ALA A 98 10.29 10.06 -28.83
CA ALA A 98 9.80 9.58 -30.11
C ALA A 98 9.53 8.07 -30.07
N GLN A 99 10.35 7.26 -29.41
CA GLN A 99 10.08 5.82 -29.21
C GLN A 99 8.80 5.60 -28.40
N HIS A 100 8.55 6.39 -27.35
CA HIS A 100 7.29 6.31 -26.60
C HIS A 100 6.10 6.73 -27.45
N HIS A 101 6.25 7.76 -28.29
CA HIS A 101 5.23 8.17 -29.25
C HIS A 101 4.97 7.08 -30.29
N TRP A 102 6.02 6.55 -30.91
CA TRP A 102 5.96 5.46 -31.89
C TRP A 102 5.34 4.19 -31.30
N THR A 103 5.72 3.82 -30.09
CA THR A 103 5.16 2.67 -29.38
C THR A 103 3.67 2.87 -29.17
N LYS A 104 3.22 4.02 -28.65
CA LYS A 104 1.78 4.32 -28.50
C LYS A 104 1.03 4.27 -29.83
N THR A 105 1.65 4.79 -30.89
CA THR A 105 1.09 4.76 -32.24
C THR A 105 0.97 3.34 -32.79
N LEU A 106 1.96 2.47 -32.52
CA LEU A 106 2.03 1.11 -33.01
C LEU A 106 1.19 0.12 -32.18
N THR A 107 1.23 0.20 -30.85
CA THR A 107 0.47 -0.68 -29.94
C THR A 107 -0.99 -0.27 -29.79
N GLY A 108 -1.37 0.90 -30.33
CA GLY A 108 -2.74 1.42 -30.28
C GLY A 108 -3.25 1.71 -28.87
N THR A 109 -2.35 1.90 -27.91
CA THR A 109 -2.73 2.14 -26.52
C THR A 109 -3.21 3.58 -26.36
N LYS A 110 -4.44 3.78 -25.87
CA LYS A 110 -5.17 5.06 -25.79
C LYS A 110 -5.75 5.60 -27.11
N LEU A 111 -5.95 4.76 -28.11
CA LEU A 111 -6.78 5.16 -29.25
C LEU A 111 -8.25 5.25 -28.84
N THR A 112 -8.97 6.21 -29.39
CA THR A 112 -10.43 6.19 -29.38
C THR A 112 -10.93 4.98 -30.17
N LEU A 113 -12.15 4.51 -29.88
CA LEU A 113 -12.71 3.34 -30.56
C LEU A 113 -12.72 3.51 -32.09
N VAL A 114 -12.98 4.72 -32.58
CA VAL A 114 -13.00 5.05 -34.01
C VAL A 114 -11.61 4.96 -34.62
N GLU A 115 -10.60 5.56 -33.99
CA GLU A 115 -9.20 5.48 -34.47
C GLU A 115 -8.66 4.04 -34.45
N ALA A 116 -9.11 3.23 -33.49
CA ALA A 116 -8.76 1.81 -33.43
C ALA A 116 -9.37 1.02 -34.60
N ILE A 117 -10.62 1.31 -34.97
CA ILE A 117 -11.31 0.69 -36.11
C ILE A 117 -10.63 1.12 -37.42
N GLU A 118 -10.34 2.40 -37.60
CA GLU A 118 -9.65 2.91 -38.80
C GLU A 118 -8.25 2.31 -38.96
N LYS A 119 -7.47 2.20 -37.87
CA LYS A 119 -6.17 1.53 -37.90
C LYS A 119 -6.30 0.05 -38.23
N TYR A 120 -7.30 -0.64 -37.70
CA TYR A 120 -7.51 -2.05 -38.01
C TYR A 120 -7.80 -2.25 -39.49
N VAL A 121 -8.74 -1.47 -40.04
CA VAL A 121 -9.12 -1.50 -41.47
C VAL A 121 -7.96 -1.16 -42.41
N THR A 122 -7.03 -0.29 -41.98
CA THR A 122 -5.84 0.06 -42.78
C THR A 122 -4.65 -0.87 -42.58
N SER A 123 -4.65 -1.70 -41.53
CA SER A 123 -3.51 -2.55 -41.14
C SER A 123 -3.47 -3.95 -41.78
N ASP A 124 -4.34 -4.23 -42.74
CA ASP A 124 -4.54 -5.58 -43.32
C ASP A 124 -3.30 -6.24 -43.98
N ASN A 125 -2.10 -5.62 -44.03
CA ASN A 125 -0.94 -6.20 -44.73
C ASN A 125 0.49 -5.80 -44.24
N LEU A 126 0.82 -5.83 -42.95
CA LEU A 126 2.22 -5.60 -42.50
C LEU A 126 2.83 -6.54 -41.43
N PRO A 127 2.56 -7.86 -41.34
CA PRO A 127 3.34 -8.71 -40.43
C PRO A 127 4.76 -9.03 -40.93
N ALA A 128 5.09 -8.78 -42.20
CA ALA A 128 6.28 -9.39 -42.82
C ALA A 128 7.58 -8.56 -42.76
N PHE A 129 7.55 -7.25 -42.45
CA PHE A 129 8.73 -6.39 -42.61
C PHE A 129 9.34 -5.86 -41.30
N THR A 130 8.61 -5.81 -40.19
CA THR A 130 9.04 -5.03 -39.01
C THR A 130 9.85 -5.79 -37.97
N GLY A 131 10.02 -7.12 -38.13
CA GLY A 131 10.73 -7.95 -37.13
C GLY A 131 10.10 -7.93 -35.73
N ALA A 132 8.92 -7.32 -35.57
CA ALA A 132 8.20 -7.26 -34.32
C ALA A 132 7.50 -8.61 -34.12
N LEU A 133 7.93 -9.38 -33.13
CA LEU A 133 7.19 -10.57 -32.71
C LEU A 133 5.75 -10.17 -32.45
N THR A 134 4.82 -10.78 -33.18
CA THR A 134 3.41 -10.79 -32.78
C THR A 134 3.37 -11.33 -31.37
N ASN A 135 2.78 -10.57 -30.45
CA ASN A 135 2.72 -10.95 -29.04
C ASN A 135 1.98 -12.30 -28.93
N THR A 136 2.74 -13.38 -28.82
CA THR A 136 2.27 -14.78 -28.81
C THR A 136 1.34 -15.03 -27.62
N HIS A 137 1.41 -14.17 -26.60
CA HIS A 137 0.52 -14.21 -25.42
C HIS A 137 -0.78 -13.40 -25.59
N ASN A 138 -1.08 -12.94 -26.81
CA ASN A 138 -2.30 -12.22 -27.13
C ASN A 138 -3.15 -12.91 -28.22
N GLU A 139 -2.94 -14.21 -28.43
CA GLU A 139 -3.83 -15.05 -29.24
C GLU A 139 -5.25 -15.09 -28.66
N VAL A 140 -6.23 -15.34 -29.54
CA VAL A 140 -7.65 -15.41 -29.19
C VAL A 140 -7.89 -16.39 -28.04
N ALA A 141 -7.21 -17.55 -28.05
CA ALA A 141 -7.30 -18.56 -27.00
C ALA A 141 -6.87 -18.01 -25.62
N HIS A 142 -5.76 -17.28 -25.54
CA HIS A 142 -5.31 -16.65 -24.31
C HIS A 142 -6.27 -15.57 -23.80
N ARG A 143 -6.90 -14.81 -24.71
CA ARG A 143 -7.94 -13.83 -24.34
C ARG A 143 -9.19 -14.51 -23.79
N MET A 144 -9.65 -15.59 -24.42
CA MET A 144 -10.80 -16.36 -23.95
C MET A 144 -10.54 -17.00 -22.59
N ALA A 145 -9.36 -17.60 -22.39
CA ALA A 145 -8.96 -18.20 -21.11
C ALA A 145 -8.93 -17.16 -19.97
N ARG A 146 -8.33 -15.99 -20.21
CA ARG A 146 -8.31 -14.88 -19.22
C ARG A 146 -9.70 -14.38 -18.90
N ASN A 147 -10.58 -14.26 -19.91
CA ASN A 147 -11.93 -13.78 -19.70
C ASN A 147 -12.76 -14.80 -18.88
N SER A 148 -12.62 -16.09 -19.17
CA SER A 148 -13.23 -17.18 -18.39
C SER A 148 -12.76 -17.15 -16.93
N GLN A 149 -11.45 -17.06 -16.69
CA GLN A 149 -10.89 -16.94 -15.33
C GLN A 149 -11.42 -15.71 -14.59
N ARG A 150 -11.59 -14.58 -15.29
CA ARG A 150 -12.15 -13.36 -14.70
C ARG A 150 -13.60 -13.57 -14.26
N GLN A 151 -14.42 -14.21 -15.09
CA GLN A 151 -15.81 -14.52 -14.75
C GLN A 151 -15.90 -15.47 -13.55
N SER A 152 -15.08 -16.52 -13.51
CA SER A 152 -15.02 -17.43 -12.36
C SER A 152 -14.64 -16.71 -11.07
N LYS A 153 -13.65 -15.81 -11.10
CA LYS A 153 -13.25 -15.02 -9.91
C LYS A 153 -14.34 -14.05 -9.45
N ILE A 154 -15.10 -13.45 -10.37
CA ILE A 154 -16.22 -12.58 -10.04
C ILE A 154 -17.32 -13.38 -9.34
N ALA A 155 -17.68 -14.55 -9.89
CA ALA A 155 -18.68 -15.44 -9.30
C ALA A 155 -18.26 -15.91 -7.90
N GLU A 156 -16.99 -16.30 -7.74
CA GLU A 156 -16.45 -16.72 -6.45
C GLU A 156 -16.52 -15.61 -5.40
N LYS A 157 -16.09 -14.39 -5.77
CA LYS A 157 -16.16 -13.23 -4.87
C LYS A 157 -17.61 -12.89 -4.50
N ALA A 158 -18.55 -13.04 -5.43
CA ALA A 158 -19.97 -12.81 -5.17
C ALA A 158 -20.53 -13.84 -4.16
N ARG A 159 -20.14 -15.12 -4.27
CA ARG A 159 -20.51 -16.16 -3.31
C ARG A 159 -19.98 -15.87 -1.91
N GLN A 160 -18.68 -15.56 -1.80
CA GLN A 160 -18.06 -15.20 -0.51
C GLN A 160 -18.74 -13.99 0.13
N SER A 161 -19.11 -12.97 -0.67
CA SER A 161 -19.84 -11.81 -0.16
C SER A 161 -21.24 -12.16 0.32
N GLN A 162 -21.94 -13.09 -0.34
CA GLN A 162 -23.27 -13.56 0.09
C GLN A 162 -23.17 -14.35 1.40
N GLU A 163 -22.19 -15.23 1.51
CA GLU A 163 -21.93 -16.02 2.73
C GLU A 163 -21.63 -15.10 3.92
N GLN A 164 -20.74 -14.12 3.77
CA GLN A 164 -20.44 -13.13 4.80
C GLN A 164 -21.66 -12.29 5.20
N THR A 165 -22.50 -11.93 4.23
CA THR A 165 -23.73 -11.17 4.50
C THR A 165 -24.75 -12.00 5.28
N ALA A 166 -24.87 -13.29 4.95
CA ALA A 166 -25.76 -14.22 5.65
C ALA A 166 -25.29 -14.45 7.10
N GLU A 167 -23.99 -14.70 7.30
CA GLU A 167 -23.39 -14.87 8.62
C GLU A 167 -23.58 -13.62 9.50
N ARG A 168 -23.30 -12.44 8.94
CA ARG A 168 -23.54 -11.17 9.65
C ARG A 168 -25.00 -11.02 10.10
N LYS A 169 -25.96 -11.36 9.24
CA LYS A 169 -27.39 -11.27 9.57
C LYS A 169 -27.78 -12.26 10.68
N GLN A 170 -27.19 -13.45 10.70
CA GLN A 170 -27.39 -14.42 11.79
C GLN A 170 -26.88 -13.87 13.12
N LEU A 171 -25.65 -13.34 13.15
CA LEU A 171 -25.07 -12.73 14.35
C LEU A 171 -25.86 -11.52 14.84
N GLU A 172 -26.37 -10.67 13.93
CA GLU A 172 -27.24 -9.54 14.29
C GLU A 172 -28.56 -10.02 14.94
N THR A 173 -29.10 -11.16 14.50
CA THR A 173 -30.31 -11.74 15.06
C THR A 173 -30.03 -12.32 16.46
N GLU A 174 -28.95 -13.09 16.61
CA GLU A 174 -28.54 -13.67 17.90
C GLU A 174 -28.24 -12.58 18.94
N LEU A 175 -27.59 -11.49 18.54
CA LEU A 175 -27.35 -10.33 19.40
C LEU A 175 -28.67 -9.70 19.87
N ALA A 176 -29.65 -9.56 18.98
CA ALA A 176 -30.95 -8.99 19.33
C ALA A 176 -31.71 -9.87 20.33
N GLU A 177 -31.66 -11.20 20.15
CA GLU A 177 -32.27 -12.17 21.07
C GLU A 177 -31.61 -12.12 22.45
N GLU A 178 -30.28 -12.08 22.51
CA GLU A 178 -29.53 -12.00 23.77
C GLU A 178 -29.78 -10.68 24.52
N VAL A 179 -29.89 -9.56 23.80
CA VAL A 179 -30.25 -8.26 24.40
C VAL A 179 -31.64 -8.30 25.04
N GLU A 180 -32.63 -8.91 24.38
CA GLU A 180 -33.98 -9.05 24.96
C GLU A 180 -33.99 -10.03 26.14
N ALA A 181 -33.24 -11.12 26.06
CA ALA A 181 -33.07 -12.07 27.18
C ALA A 181 -32.46 -11.39 28.41
N ARG A 182 -31.43 -10.55 28.22
CA ARG A 182 -30.84 -9.72 29.29
C ARG A 182 -31.85 -8.74 29.86
N ARG A 183 -32.66 -8.10 29.02
CA ARG A 183 -33.73 -7.19 29.46
C ARG A 183 -34.69 -7.92 30.39
N GLN A 184 -35.18 -9.10 29.98
CA GLN A 184 -36.08 -9.93 30.79
C GLN A 184 -35.42 -10.44 32.09
N SER A 185 -34.13 -10.81 32.05
CA SER A 185 -33.37 -11.20 33.24
C SER A 185 -33.24 -10.04 34.24
N SER A 186 -33.01 -8.81 33.75
CA SER A 186 -32.95 -7.61 34.59
C SER A 186 -34.28 -7.30 35.29
N VAL A 187 -35.41 -7.60 34.64
CA VAL A 187 -36.75 -7.46 35.24
C VAL A 187 -36.94 -8.52 36.33
N ARG A 188 -36.64 -9.79 36.04
CA ARG A 188 -36.73 -10.90 37.00
C ARG A 188 -35.86 -10.67 38.24
N THR A 189 -34.63 -10.20 38.06
CA THR A 189 -33.72 -9.88 39.18
C THR A 189 -34.27 -8.75 40.06
N LYS A 190 -34.86 -7.70 39.46
CA LYS A 190 -35.54 -6.63 40.20
C LYS A 190 -36.73 -7.19 41.01
N GLU A 191 -37.57 -8.05 40.42
CA GLU A 191 -38.69 -8.69 41.11
C GLU A 191 -38.24 -9.56 42.29
N ILE A 192 -37.22 -10.41 42.08
CA ILE A 192 -36.64 -11.25 43.15
C ILE A 192 -36.09 -10.38 44.27
N SER A 193 -35.39 -9.29 43.93
CA SER A 193 -34.86 -8.36 44.93
C SER A 193 -35.97 -7.67 45.74
N ALA A 194 -37.10 -7.33 45.10
CA ALA A 194 -38.26 -6.76 45.77
C ALA A 194 -38.91 -7.77 46.72
N ARG A 195 -39.09 -9.03 46.29
CA ARG A 195 -39.58 -10.13 47.15
C ARG A 195 -38.66 -10.36 48.35
N LEU A 196 -37.34 -10.37 48.14
CA LEU A 196 -36.35 -10.50 49.22
C LEU A 196 -36.45 -9.35 50.24
N LYS A 197 -36.67 -8.11 49.79
CA LYS A 197 -36.89 -6.96 50.70
C LYS A 197 -38.15 -7.16 51.55
N LEU A 198 -39.24 -7.65 50.96
CA LEU A 198 -40.48 -7.93 51.70
C LEU A 198 -40.27 -9.01 52.78
N VAL A 199 -39.62 -10.13 52.43
CA VAL A 199 -39.32 -11.21 53.39
C VAL A 199 -38.39 -10.75 54.51
N LYS A 200 -37.37 -9.94 54.20
CA LYS A 200 -36.48 -9.34 55.22
C LYS A 200 -37.23 -8.38 56.16
N ASN A 201 -38.20 -7.63 55.65
CA ASN A 201 -38.97 -6.69 56.45
C ASN A 201 -40.05 -7.38 57.30
N SER A 202 -40.61 -8.50 56.85
CA SER A 202 -41.53 -9.33 57.66
C SER A 202 -40.79 -10.06 58.80
N ALA A 203 -39.54 -10.48 58.58
CA ALA A 203 -38.70 -11.06 59.63
C ALA A 203 -38.32 -10.06 60.75
N LYS A 204 -38.35 -8.75 60.46
CA LYS A 204 -38.12 -7.69 61.46
C LYS A 204 -39.35 -7.32 62.31
N LYS A 205 -40.52 -7.92 62.07
CA LYS A 205 -41.76 -7.71 62.84
C LYS A 205 -42.04 -8.82 63.88
N LEU A 206 -41.01 -9.41 64.46
CA LEU A 206 -41.14 -10.12 65.74
C LEU A 206 -40.85 -9.11 66.87
N PRO A 207 -41.73 -8.97 67.88
CA PRO A 207 -41.48 -8.08 69.00
C PRO A 207 -40.23 -8.56 69.74
N ALA A 208 -39.25 -7.68 69.87
CA ALA A 208 -38.09 -7.89 70.72
C ALA A 208 -38.56 -8.03 72.17
N THR A 209 -38.64 -9.28 72.65
CA THR A 209 -38.65 -9.54 74.07
C THR A 209 -37.25 -9.24 74.60
N LEU A 210 -37.19 -8.34 75.58
CA LEU A 210 -36.02 -7.94 76.35
C LEU A 210 -35.20 -9.16 76.80
N VAL A 211 -33.97 -9.29 76.32
CA VAL A 211 -32.86 -9.84 77.11
C VAL A 211 -31.60 -9.04 76.77
N ALA A 212 -31.10 -8.33 77.79
CA ALA A 212 -29.81 -7.67 77.76
C ALA A 212 -28.69 -8.72 77.69
N SER A 213 -27.69 -8.50 76.83
CA SER A 213 -26.31 -8.91 77.15
C SER A 213 -25.28 -8.23 76.23
N SER A 214 -24.57 -7.28 76.83
CA SER A 214 -23.12 -7.02 76.78
C SER A 214 -22.26 -7.58 75.62
N SER A 215 -21.39 -6.67 75.12
CA SER A 215 -20.12 -6.89 74.40
C SER A 215 -20.24 -7.30 72.92
N GLY A 216 -19.57 -6.67 71.95
CA GLY A 216 -18.51 -5.68 71.98
C GLY A 216 -18.32 -5.12 70.57
N ARG A 217 -17.87 -3.87 70.54
CA ARG A 217 -17.65 -3.04 69.35
C ARG A 217 -16.33 -3.45 68.67
N VAL A 218 -16.35 -3.85 67.40
CA VAL A 218 -15.14 -3.90 66.57
C VAL A 218 -15.39 -3.06 65.30
N LYS A 219 -14.54 -2.04 65.12
CA LYS A 219 -14.49 -1.16 63.95
C LYS A 219 -14.10 -1.97 62.71
N THR A 220 -14.92 -1.94 61.67
CA THR A 220 -14.51 -2.31 60.31
C THR A 220 -13.76 -1.13 59.68
N MET A 221 -12.50 -1.36 59.30
CA MET A 221 -11.78 -0.52 58.35
C MET A 221 -12.09 -1.01 56.93
N THR A 222 -12.61 -0.07 56.13
CA THR A 222 -12.48 0.14 54.67
C THR A 222 -11.64 -0.88 53.87
N ARG A 223 -12.13 -1.51 52.79
CA ARG A 223 -12.50 -1.03 51.42
C ARG A 223 -11.35 -1.29 50.42
N GLU A 224 -11.73 -1.74 49.21
CA GLU A 224 -10.96 -1.80 47.95
C GLU A 224 -10.17 -3.11 47.73
N PHE A 225 -10.11 -3.75 46.55
CA PHE A 225 -10.48 -3.41 45.17
C PHE A 225 -10.48 -4.73 44.33
N PHE A 226 -11.18 -4.73 43.19
CA PHE A 226 -10.96 -5.51 41.94
C PHE A 226 -10.18 -6.85 41.96
N GLU A 227 -10.73 -7.89 41.33
CA GLU A 227 -10.33 -8.21 39.93
C GLU A 227 -11.23 -9.27 39.28
N PHE A 228 -11.35 -9.07 37.97
CA PHE A 228 -12.07 -9.82 36.96
C PHE A 228 -11.10 -10.84 36.37
N LEU A 229 -11.50 -12.09 36.23
CA LEU A 229 -11.07 -12.99 35.14
C LEU A 229 -12.26 -13.84 34.73
#